data_AF-A0A9W9UQT3-F1
#
_entry.id   AF-A0A9W9UQT3-F1
#
_cell.length_a   1.000
_cell.length_b   1.000
_cell.length_c   1.000
_cell.angle_alpha   90.00
_cell.angle_beta   90.00
_cell.angle_gamma   90.00
#
_symmetry.space_group_name_H-M   'P 1'
#
loop_
_entity.id
_entity.type
_entity.pdbx_description
1 polymer ?
#
loop_
_entity_poly.entity_id
_entity_poly.type
_entity_poly.pdbx_seq_one_letter_code
_entity_poly.pdbx_strand_id
1 'polypeptide(L)'
;MTAEEVGRHLSPATFLIFIGVRDLKMSNRAYSFVLDSLKKTASQTSERKGLTETCLDVMRMMGEFHIKTKNFHVAQEFCIAGLDEVRGGKASFEAAALLGKLGMVYRAQGDTAHAMDVWGSALVTLQSLPSKSDRDLEAYRRILKDLEEICYIKAKGETLAKLKSSCLATSIGLARGLLRYELTAKVPNTDDVLTWIQHMIELYPDFNAEPGRDDICEILQSMKNQIEPAIQADGFDVCAFWSEDRIRLYGRQLGARHWTERRQELDWLVSEDVE
;
A
#
# COMPACT_ATOMS: atom_id res chain seq x y z
N MET A 1 13.43 37.01 21.18
CA MET A 1 11.99 37.21 20.97
C MET A 1 11.24 36.29 21.91
N THR A 2 10.54 36.83 22.90
CA THR A 2 9.81 36.04 23.92
C THR A 2 8.50 35.50 23.35
N ALA A 3 7.88 34.49 24.01
CA ALA A 3 6.56 34.00 23.59
C ALA A 3 5.52 35.14 23.60
N GLU A 4 5.57 36.04 24.59
CA GLU A 4 4.71 37.23 24.63
C GLU A 4 4.88 38.16 23.43
N GLU A 5 6.11 38.36 22.94
CA GLU A 5 6.35 39.20 21.76
C GLU A 5 5.78 38.56 20.48
N VAL A 6 5.88 37.24 20.35
CA VAL A 6 5.28 36.49 19.23
C VAL A 6 3.74 36.52 19.30
N GLY A 7 3.17 36.43 20.50
CA GLY A 7 1.72 36.42 20.72
C GLY A 7 1.00 37.72 20.39
N ARG A 8 1.69 38.86 20.38
CA ARG A 8 1.10 40.16 19.99
C ARG A 8 0.90 40.31 18.48
N HIS A 9 1.61 39.52 17.68
CA HIS A 9 1.55 39.58 16.21
C HIS A 9 0.78 38.40 15.60
N LEU A 10 0.54 37.35 16.37
CA LEU A 10 -0.22 36.19 15.95
C LEU A 10 -1.69 36.35 16.33
N SER A 11 -2.58 35.79 15.51
CA SER A 11 -3.95 35.58 15.98
C SER A 11 -3.91 34.72 17.25
N PRO A 12 -4.82 34.91 18.22
CA PRO A 12 -4.85 34.09 19.44
C PRO A 12 -4.83 32.58 19.15
N ALA A 13 -5.46 32.16 18.06
CA ALA A 13 -5.39 30.79 17.56
C ALA A 13 -3.96 30.40 17.18
N THR A 14 -3.31 31.15 16.29
CA THR A 14 -1.91 30.92 15.85
C THR A 14 -0.92 30.94 17.02
N PHE A 15 -1.16 31.78 18.02
CA PHE A 15 -0.35 31.83 19.23
C PHE A 15 -0.51 30.59 20.11
N LEU A 16 -1.75 30.13 20.33
CA LEU A 16 -2.02 28.90 21.06
C LEU A 16 -1.49 27.66 20.34
N ILE A 17 -1.52 27.66 19.00
CA ILE A 17 -0.88 26.63 18.17
C ILE A 17 0.63 26.65 18.36
N PHE A 18 1.24 27.85 18.34
CA PHE A 18 2.67 28.00 18.50
C PHE A 18 3.16 27.55 19.89
N ILE A 19 2.44 27.93 20.96
CA ILE A 19 2.72 27.44 22.32
C ILE A 19 2.49 25.93 22.41
N GLY A 20 1.35 25.46 21.92
CA GLY A 20 0.97 24.05 21.94
C GLY A 20 2.02 23.18 21.27
N VAL A 21 2.47 23.54 20.06
CA VAL A 21 3.48 22.82 19.28
C VAL A 21 4.88 22.90 19.90
N ARG A 22 5.28 24.06 20.42
CA ARG A 22 6.59 24.24 21.07
C ARG A 22 6.71 23.39 22.32
N ASP A 23 5.61 23.21 23.04
CA ASP A 23 5.58 22.51 24.33
C ASP A 23 5.11 21.04 24.20
N LEU A 24 5.12 20.42 23.02
CA LEU A 24 4.74 19.01 22.77
C LEU A 24 5.60 17.93 23.46
N LYS A 25 6.49 18.32 24.39
CA LYS A 25 7.04 17.43 25.43
C LYS A 25 6.16 17.33 26.69
N MET A 26 5.02 18.03 26.74
CA MET A 26 4.17 18.08 27.93
C MET A 26 3.34 16.80 28.14
N SER A 27 3.05 16.53 29.42
CA SER A 27 2.18 15.45 29.91
C SER A 27 0.78 15.44 29.26
N ASN A 28 0.11 14.28 29.28
CA ASN A 28 -1.28 14.08 28.81
C ASN A 28 -2.30 15.12 29.33
N ARG A 29 -2.03 15.78 30.46
CA ARG A 29 -2.92 16.81 31.02
C ARG A 29 -2.92 18.11 30.22
N ALA A 30 -1.74 18.58 29.80
CA ALA A 30 -1.64 19.78 28.96
C ALA A 30 -2.29 19.57 27.58
N TYR A 31 -2.28 18.32 27.13
CA TYR A 31 -2.87 17.92 25.87
C TYR A 31 -4.39 18.13 25.82
N SER A 32 -5.13 17.62 26.81
CA SER A 32 -6.57 17.83 26.92
C SER A 32 -6.95 19.31 26.95
N PHE A 33 -6.12 20.14 27.61
CA PHE A 33 -6.31 21.59 27.68
C PHE A 33 -6.12 22.28 26.32
N VAL A 34 -5.09 21.90 25.55
CA VAL A 34 -4.87 22.43 24.19
C VAL A 34 -6.03 22.01 23.29
N LEU A 35 -6.50 20.77 23.40
CA LEU A 35 -7.58 20.23 22.59
C LEU A 35 -8.91 20.93 22.90
N ASP A 36 -9.23 21.14 24.17
CA ASP A 36 -10.40 21.91 24.61
C ASP A 36 -10.28 23.38 24.19
N SER A 37 -9.09 23.99 24.30
CA SER A 37 -8.86 25.37 23.87
C SER A 37 -9.03 25.53 22.36
N LEU A 38 -8.53 24.58 21.57
CA LEU A 38 -8.72 24.54 20.12
C LEU A 38 -10.19 24.32 19.75
N LYS A 39 -10.88 23.36 20.38
CA LYS A 39 -12.31 23.12 20.17
C LYS A 39 -13.16 24.35 20.53
N LYS A 40 -12.84 25.01 21.65
CA LYS A 40 -13.52 26.24 22.09
C LYS A 40 -13.26 27.39 21.12
N THR A 41 -12.01 27.53 20.66
CA THR A 41 -11.67 28.56 19.66
C THR A 41 -12.37 28.29 18.34
N ALA A 42 -12.36 27.05 17.85
CA ALA A 42 -13.05 26.62 16.64
C ALA A 42 -14.55 26.93 16.71
N SER A 43 -15.23 26.45 17.76
CA SER A 43 -16.66 26.70 17.97
C SER A 43 -17.00 28.19 18.07
N GLN A 44 -16.17 29.00 18.75
CA GLN A 44 -16.35 30.46 18.83
C GLN A 44 -16.06 31.19 17.52
N THR A 45 -15.33 30.58 16.59
CA THR A 45 -14.85 31.23 15.36
C THR A 45 -15.50 30.73 14.09
N SER A 46 -16.33 29.69 14.19
CA SER A 46 -17.24 29.21 13.12
C SER A 46 -18.12 30.32 12.50
N GLU A 47 -18.33 31.44 13.20
CA GLU A 47 -19.02 32.63 12.69
C GLU A 47 -18.18 33.48 11.72
N ARG A 48 -16.85 33.28 11.64
CA ARG A 48 -15.93 34.02 10.76
C ARG A 48 -15.36 33.09 9.69
N LYS A 49 -15.87 33.21 8.46
CA LYS A 49 -15.54 32.41 7.25
C LYS A 49 -14.06 32.20 6.90
N GLY A 50 -13.10 32.88 7.54
CA GLY A 50 -11.65 32.70 7.30
C GLY A 50 -10.90 31.95 8.41
N LEU A 51 -11.48 31.74 9.59
CA LEU A 51 -10.79 31.02 10.68
C LEU A 51 -10.92 29.49 10.56
N THR A 52 -11.87 29.01 9.77
CA THR A 52 -12.11 27.58 9.55
C THR A 52 -10.90 26.91 8.90
N GLU A 53 -10.30 27.49 7.86
CA GLU A 53 -9.12 26.91 7.19
C GLU A 53 -7.93 26.75 8.15
N THR A 54 -7.63 27.78 8.95
CA THR A 54 -6.53 27.72 9.93
C THR A 54 -6.80 26.64 10.99
N CYS A 55 -8.05 26.50 11.43
CA CYS A 55 -8.43 25.47 12.39
C CYS A 55 -8.23 24.06 11.81
N LEU A 56 -8.66 23.84 10.57
CA LEU A 56 -8.53 22.55 9.88
C LEU A 56 -7.06 22.19 9.64
N ASP A 57 -6.23 23.16 9.29
CA ASP A 57 -4.78 22.93 9.15
C ASP A 57 -4.14 22.51 10.47
N VAL A 58 -4.61 23.05 11.59
CA VAL A 58 -4.12 22.68 12.92
C VAL A 58 -4.56 21.28 13.28
N MET A 59 -5.84 20.95 13.09
CA MET A 59 -6.35 19.61 13.33
C MET A 59 -5.59 18.57 12.49
N ARG A 60 -5.29 18.91 11.23
CA ARG A 60 -4.45 18.10 10.33
C ARG A 60 -3.02 17.94 10.86
N MET A 61 -2.37 19.03 11.26
CA MET A 61 -1.01 19.00 11.82
C MET A 61 -0.94 18.19 13.11
N MET A 62 -1.93 18.35 13.99
CA MET A 62 -2.01 17.59 15.23
C MET A 62 -2.27 16.11 14.97
N GLY A 63 -3.18 15.77 14.06
CA GLY A 63 -3.37 14.38 13.61
C GLY A 63 -2.06 13.75 13.13
N GLU A 64 -1.29 14.46 12.29
CA GLU A 64 0.02 14.00 11.83
C GLU A 64 1.03 13.84 12.96
N PHE A 65 1.09 14.79 13.89
CA PHE A 65 1.97 14.71 15.04
C PHE A 65 1.66 13.47 15.90
N HIS A 66 0.38 13.18 16.14
CA HIS A 66 -0.02 12.02 16.93
C HIS A 66 0.19 10.69 16.22
N ILE A 67 0.08 10.64 14.89
CA ILE A 67 0.53 9.48 14.11
C ILE A 67 2.02 9.22 14.34
N LYS A 68 2.86 10.26 14.25
CA LYS A 68 4.33 10.13 14.45
C LYS A 68 4.70 9.71 15.87
N THR A 69 3.93 10.13 16.88
CA THR A 69 4.13 9.75 18.28
C THR A 69 3.39 8.47 18.69
N LYS A 70 2.76 7.76 17.74
CA LYS A 70 1.99 6.51 17.95
C LYS A 70 0.79 6.66 18.90
N ASN A 71 0.27 7.87 19.06
CA ASN A 71 -0.93 8.17 19.83
C ASN A 71 -2.17 8.12 18.93
N PHE A 72 -2.47 6.94 18.38
CA PHE A 72 -3.43 6.81 17.26
C PHE A 72 -4.86 7.20 17.60
N HIS A 73 -5.36 6.84 18.80
CA HIS A 73 -6.69 7.26 19.26
C HIS A 73 -6.87 8.78 19.22
N VAL A 74 -5.84 9.47 19.68
CA VAL A 74 -5.80 10.91 19.77
C VAL A 74 -5.69 11.57 18.39
N ALA A 75 -4.91 10.98 17.49
CA ALA A 75 -4.86 11.40 16.08
C ALA A 75 -6.23 11.27 15.41
N GLN A 76 -6.95 10.18 15.71
CA GLN A 76 -8.29 9.90 15.19
C GLN A 76 -9.29 10.97 15.63
N GLU A 77 -9.32 11.31 16.93
CA GLU A 77 -10.19 12.35 17.47
C GLU A 77 -10.01 13.69 16.76
N PHE A 78 -8.76 14.10 16.49
CA PHE A 78 -8.51 15.34 15.76
C PHE A 78 -8.97 15.30 14.31
N CYS A 79 -8.76 14.17 13.62
CA CYS A 79 -9.21 14.04 12.24
C CYS A 79 -10.74 14.06 12.16
N ILE A 80 -11.44 13.37 13.07
CA ILE A 80 -12.91 13.34 13.14
C ILE A 80 -13.46 14.72 13.49
N ALA A 81 -12.90 15.40 14.51
CA ALA A 81 -13.33 16.75 14.87
C ALA A 81 -13.17 17.74 13.71
N GLY A 82 -12.08 17.63 12.93
CA GLY A 82 -11.91 18.44 11.74
C GLY A 82 -12.91 18.12 10.65
N LEU A 83 -13.20 16.84 10.43
CA LEU A 83 -14.22 16.44 9.45
C LEU A 83 -15.62 16.93 9.84
N ASP A 84 -15.94 16.92 11.14
CA ASP A 84 -17.19 17.48 11.67
C ASP A 84 -17.28 18.99 11.46
N GLU A 85 -16.17 19.72 11.55
CA GLU A 85 -16.15 21.17 11.26
C GLU A 85 -16.36 21.46 9.76
N VAL A 86 -15.89 20.59 8.87
CA VAL A 86 -16.16 20.70 7.42
C VAL A 86 -17.57 20.22 7.05
N ARG A 87 -18.37 19.68 7.99
CA ARG A 87 -19.75 19.22 7.71
C ARG A 87 -20.66 20.40 7.39
N GLY A 88 -20.69 20.73 6.10
CA GLY A 88 -21.62 21.65 5.42
C GLY A 88 -21.78 21.32 3.94
N GLY A 89 -21.37 20.11 3.53
CA GLY A 89 -21.68 19.54 2.21
C GLY A 89 -20.79 19.99 1.04
N LYS A 90 -19.72 20.76 1.28
CA LYS A 90 -18.77 21.10 0.21
C LYS A 90 -17.55 20.21 0.31
N ALA A 91 -17.34 19.44 -0.76
CA ALA A 91 -16.03 18.86 -1.00
C ALA A 91 -14.98 19.97 -0.99
N SER A 92 -13.98 19.80 -0.14
CA SER A 92 -12.87 20.74 -0.02
C SER A 92 -11.56 19.95 0.07
N PHE A 93 -10.47 20.63 -0.24
CA PHE A 93 -9.14 20.05 -0.10
C PHE A 93 -8.86 19.64 1.36
N GLU A 94 -9.30 20.45 2.33
CA GLU A 94 -9.12 20.23 3.76
C GLU A 94 -9.82 18.95 4.22
N ALA A 95 -11.07 18.72 3.75
CA ALA A 95 -11.78 17.47 4.02
C ALA A 95 -11.02 16.26 3.48
N ALA A 96 -10.56 16.33 2.23
CA ALA A 96 -9.76 15.25 1.65
C ALA A 96 -8.43 15.03 2.41
N ALA A 97 -7.77 16.10 2.84
CA ALA A 97 -6.53 16.01 3.61
C ALA A 97 -6.74 15.37 4.98
N LEU A 98 -7.84 15.71 5.68
CA LEU A 98 -8.21 15.11 6.95
C LEU A 98 -8.61 13.63 6.80
N LEU A 99 -9.38 13.28 5.76
CA LEU A 99 -9.66 11.88 5.41
C LEU A 99 -8.35 11.13 5.12
N GLY A 100 -7.44 11.72 4.34
CA GLY A 100 -6.11 11.17 4.09
C GLY A 100 -5.35 10.84 5.38
N LYS A 101 -5.36 11.74 6.36
CA LYS A 101 -4.75 11.50 7.68
C LYS A 101 -5.50 10.43 8.48
N LEU A 102 -6.82 10.43 8.47
CA LEU A 102 -7.62 9.41 9.16
C LEU A 102 -7.34 8.01 8.60
N GLY A 103 -7.20 7.86 7.29
CA GLY A 103 -6.80 6.58 6.69
C GLY A 103 -5.39 6.14 7.12
N MET A 104 -4.45 7.08 7.28
CA MET A 104 -3.12 6.78 7.87
C MET A 104 -3.24 6.30 9.33
N VAL A 105 -4.14 6.88 10.12
CA VAL A 105 -4.40 6.45 11.50
C VAL A 105 -4.90 5.01 11.53
N TYR A 106 -5.93 4.68 10.74
CA TYR A 106 -6.47 3.32 10.66
C TYR A 106 -5.41 2.31 10.19
N ARG A 107 -4.63 2.67 9.16
CA ARG A 107 -3.52 1.82 8.70
C ARG A 107 -2.52 1.56 9.83
N ALA A 108 -2.14 2.59 10.59
CA ALA A 108 -1.19 2.46 11.69
C ALA A 108 -1.74 1.63 12.87
N GLN A 109 -3.06 1.59 13.05
CA GLN A 109 -3.74 0.70 14.00
C GLN A 109 -3.86 -0.75 13.48
N GLY A 110 -3.48 -1.02 12.23
CA GLY A 110 -3.64 -2.33 11.58
C GLY A 110 -5.01 -2.57 10.95
N ASP A 111 -5.91 -1.59 11.04
CA ASP A 111 -7.25 -1.64 10.45
C ASP A 111 -7.20 -1.25 8.98
N THR A 112 -6.74 -2.18 8.15
CA THR A 112 -6.56 -1.96 6.71
C THR A 112 -7.88 -1.78 5.96
N ALA A 113 -8.98 -2.35 6.46
CA ALA A 113 -10.30 -2.21 5.85
C ALA A 113 -10.80 -0.76 5.96
N HIS A 114 -10.87 -0.21 7.18
CA HIS A 114 -11.29 1.18 7.36
C HIS A 114 -10.32 2.18 6.71
N ALA A 115 -9.02 1.87 6.68
CA ALA A 115 -8.05 2.71 5.97
C ALA A 115 -8.38 2.83 4.47
N MET A 116 -8.72 1.72 3.82
CA MET A 116 -9.11 1.71 2.40
C MET A 116 -10.38 2.53 2.15
N ASP A 117 -11.42 2.34 2.98
CA ASP A 117 -12.69 3.05 2.82
C ASP A 117 -12.54 4.57 2.98
N VAL A 118 -11.76 4.98 3.98
CA VAL A 118 -11.52 6.40 4.26
C VAL A 118 -10.65 7.03 3.17
N TRP A 119 -9.62 6.35 2.68
CA TRP A 119 -8.84 6.85 1.55
C TRP A 119 -9.63 6.89 0.24
N GLY A 120 -10.51 5.91 0.00
CA GLY A 120 -11.47 5.96 -1.10
C GLY A 120 -12.35 7.21 -1.03
N SER A 121 -12.87 7.52 0.16
CA SER A 121 -13.65 8.74 0.40
C SER A 121 -12.82 10.01 0.15
N ALA A 122 -11.54 10.02 0.52
CA ALA A 122 -10.63 11.14 0.26
C ALA A 122 -10.41 11.36 -1.25
N LEU A 123 -10.23 10.28 -2.02
CA LEU A 123 -10.07 10.37 -3.48
C LEU A 123 -11.34 10.89 -4.15
N VAL A 124 -12.51 10.40 -3.76
CA VAL A 124 -13.81 10.90 -4.26
C VAL A 124 -13.95 12.40 -3.98
N THR A 125 -13.56 12.82 -2.77
CA THR A 125 -13.58 14.24 -2.39
C THR A 125 -12.66 15.06 -3.30
N LEU A 126 -11.41 14.65 -3.52
CA LEU A 126 -10.47 15.35 -4.41
C LEU A 126 -10.95 15.38 -5.88
N GLN A 127 -11.58 14.31 -6.35
CA GLN A 127 -12.10 14.23 -7.71
C GLN A 127 -13.28 15.17 -7.95
N SER A 128 -14.06 15.45 -6.89
CA SER A 128 -15.21 16.37 -6.95
C SER A 128 -14.84 17.85 -6.88
N LEU A 129 -13.57 18.20 -6.67
CA LEU A 129 -13.12 19.59 -6.69
C LEU A 129 -13.18 20.17 -8.12
N PRO A 130 -13.71 21.39 -8.31
CA PRO A 130 -13.94 21.97 -9.63
C PRO A 130 -12.65 22.31 -10.39
N SER A 131 -11.56 22.58 -9.67
CA SER A 131 -10.22 22.76 -10.22
C SER A 131 -9.23 21.91 -9.43
N LYS A 132 -8.29 21.29 -10.15
CA LYS A 132 -7.20 20.51 -9.54
C LYS A 132 -5.97 21.40 -9.52
N SER A 133 -5.70 22.01 -8.39
CA SER A 133 -4.41 22.65 -8.13
C SER A 133 -3.31 21.59 -8.06
N ASP A 134 -2.05 21.98 -8.22
CA ASP A 134 -0.91 21.08 -8.03
C ASP A 134 -0.92 20.45 -6.63
N ARG A 135 -1.40 21.19 -5.64
CA ARG A 135 -1.59 20.70 -4.26
C ARG A 135 -2.60 19.56 -4.19
N ASP A 136 -3.70 19.64 -4.92
CA ASP A 136 -4.74 18.60 -4.96
C ASP A 136 -4.22 17.34 -5.64
N LEU A 137 -3.48 17.50 -6.75
CA LEU A 137 -2.85 16.39 -7.47
C LEU A 137 -1.82 15.68 -6.61
N GLU A 138 -1.03 16.41 -5.82
CA GLU A 138 -0.05 15.80 -4.93
C GLU A 138 -0.71 15.03 -3.77
N ALA A 139 -1.78 15.59 -3.19
CA ALA A 139 -2.57 14.86 -2.20
C ALA A 139 -3.19 13.58 -2.78
N TYR A 140 -3.70 13.65 -4.02
CA TYR A 140 -4.26 12.52 -4.75
C TYR A 140 -3.22 11.42 -4.98
N ARG A 141 -2.03 11.77 -5.50
CA ARG A 141 -0.92 10.81 -5.72
C ARG A 141 -0.48 10.13 -4.43
N ARG A 142 -0.38 10.89 -3.34
CA ARG A 142 -0.02 10.34 -2.03
C ARG A 142 -1.04 9.29 -1.57
N ILE A 143 -2.33 9.61 -1.65
CA ILE A 143 -3.40 8.67 -1.25
C ILE A 143 -3.40 7.42 -2.13
N LEU A 144 -3.19 7.56 -3.45
CA LEU A 144 -3.06 6.41 -4.34
C LEU A 144 -1.89 5.50 -3.96
N LYS A 145 -0.71 6.09 -3.70
CA LYS A 145 0.47 5.32 -3.26
C LYS A 145 0.20 4.56 -1.96
N ASP A 146 -0.46 5.20 -1.01
CA ASP A 146 -0.81 4.58 0.28
C ASP A 146 -1.82 3.41 0.09
N LEU A 147 -2.81 3.58 -0.79
CA LEU A 147 -3.76 2.53 -1.16
C LEU A 147 -3.08 1.36 -1.89
N GLU A 148 -2.21 1.64 -2.86
CA GLU A 148 -1.41 0.63 -3.56
C GLU A 148 -0.59 -0.21 -2.58
N GLU A 149 0.03 0.43 -1.58
CA GLU A 149 0.79 -0.25 -0.55
C GLU A 149 -0.08 -1.18 0.30
N ILE A 150 -1.27 -0.73 0.73
CA ILE A 150 -2.21 -1.59 1.47
C ILE A 150 -2.69 -2.76 0.59
N CYS A 151 -3.10 -2.49 -0.66
CA CYS A 151 -3.53 -3.52 -1.59
C CYS A 151 -2.43 -4.55 -1.82
N TYR A 152 -1.17 -4.11 -1.93
CA TYR A 152 -0.02 -5.01 -2.03
C TYR A 152 0.17 -5.85 -0.77
N ILE A 153 0.05 -5.27 0.42
CA ILE A 153 0.16 -6.00 1.70
C ILE A 153 -0.97 -7.04 1.82
N LYS A 154 -2.21 -6.65 1.49
CA LYS A 154 -3.37 -7.54 1.52
C LYS A 154 -3.23 -8.68 0.52
N ALA A 155 -2.89 -8.37 -0.73
CA ALA A 155 -2.63 -9.36 -1.77
C ALA A 155 -1.47 -10.28 -1.36
N LYS A 156 -0.39 -9.77 -0.79
CA LYS A 156 0.72 -10.59 -0.27
C LYS A 156 0.27 -11.47 0.90
N GLY A 157 -0.56 -10.98 1.81
CA GLY A 157 -1.09 -11.75 2.94
C GLY A 157 -2.02 -12.87 2.48
N GLU A 158 -2.96 -12.57 1.59
CA GLU A 158 -3.86 -13.56 0.98
C GLU A 158 -3.10 -14.55 0.11
N THR A 159 -2.13 -14.07 -0.67
CA THR A 159 -1.25 -14.92 -1.48
C THR A 159 -0.41 -15.78 -0.54
N LEU A 160 0.22 -15.25 0.50
CA LEU A 160 0.97 -16.06 1.48
C LEU A 160 0.08 -17.07 2.21
N ALA A 161 -1.16 -16.73 2.53
CA ALA A 161 -2.13 -17.66 3.13
C ALA A 161 -2.54 -18.76 2.14
N LYS A 162 -2.81 -18.39 0.88
CA LYS A 162 -3.08 -19.33 -0.22
C LYS A 162 -1.86 -20.18 -0.60
N LEU A 163 -0.66 -19.59 -0.53
CA LEU A 163 0.62 -20.22 -0.82
C LEU A 163 1.06 -21.17 0.29
N LYS A 164 0.79 -20.82 1.56
CA LYS A 164 0.91 -21.76 2.68
C LYS A 164 -0.05 -22.95 2.54
N SER A 165 -1.13 -22.80 1.76
CA SER A 165 -2.04 -23.90 1.42
C SER A 165 -1.76 -24.57 0.06
N SER A 166 -0.82 -24.10 -0.75
CA SER A 166 -0.64 -24.57 -2.13
C SER A 166 0.74 -24.21 -2.71
N CYS A 167 1.46 -25.21 -3.21
CA CYS A 167 2.76 -25.21 -3.92
C CYS A 167 3.01 -24.13 -5.00
N LEU A 168 2.09 -23.19 -5.25
CA LEU A 168 2.17 -22.10 -6.24
C LEU A 168 3.22 -21.02 -5.88
N ALA A 169 3.83 -21.09 -4.69
CA ALA A 169 4.78 -20.10 -4.16
C ALA A 169 6.05 -20.07 -5.00
N THR A 170 6.40 -21.25 -5.47
CA THR A 170 7.54 -21.54 -6.34
C THR A 170 7.34 -20.92 -7.72
N SER A 171 6.13 -21.04 -8.28
CA SER A 171 5.79 -20.54 -9.62
C SER A 171 5.74 -19.00 -9.68
N ILE A 172 5.24 -18.34 -8.62
CA ILE A 172 5.15 -16.87 -8.56
C ILE A 172 6.49 -16.24 -8.14
N GLY A 173 7.30 -16.93 -7.33
CA GLY A 173 8.69 -16.54 -7.06
C GLY A 173 9.51 -16.46 -8.35
N LEU A 174 9.33 -17.45 -9.24
CA LEU A 174 9.94 -17.48 -10.57
C LEU A 174 9.47 -16.32 -11.45
N ALA A 175 8.14 -16.10 -11.52
CA ALA A 175 7.55 -15.03 -12.33
C ALA A 175 7.95 -13.62 -11.84
N ARG A 176 8.09 -13.43 -10.52
CA ARG A 176 8.54 -12.15 -9.94
C ARG A 176 10.03 -11.89 -10.11
N GLY A 177 10.85 -12.95 -10.11
CA GLY A 177 12.26 -12.84 -10.47
C GLY A 177 12.41 -12.33 -11.90
N LEU A 178 11.69 -12.95 -12.84
CA LEU A 178 11.65 -12.56 -14.24
C LEU A 178 11.15 -11.12 -14.46
N LEU A 179 10.06 -10.73 -13.77
CA LEU A 179 9.49 -9.37 -13.93
C LEU A 179 10.40 -8.27 -13.35
N ARG A 180 11.08 -8.52 -12.22
CA ARG A 180 12.05 -7.56 -11.66
C ARG A 180 13.29 -7.44 -12.53
N TYR A 181 13.68 -8.53 -13.17
CA TYR A 181 14.80 -8.59 -14.09
C TYR A 181 14.53 -7.77 -15.36
N GLU A 182 13.32 -7.87 -15.94
CA GLU A 182 12.88 -7.02 -17.06
C GLU A 182 12.76 -5.54 -16.70
N LEU A 183 12.26 -5.22 -15.50
CA LEU A 183 11.99 -3.83 -15.11
C LEU A 183 13.23 -3.04 -14.66
N THR A 184 14.37 -3.69 -14.43
CA THR A 184 15.58 -3.05 -13.89
C THR A 184 16.79 -3.05 -14.83
N ALA A 185 16.77 -3.79 -15.93
CA ALA A 185 17.89 -3.86 -16.86
C ALA A 185 17.68 -2.96 -18.10
N LYS A 186 18.61 -2.01 -18.33
CA LYS A 186 19.02 -1.70 -19.71
C LYS A 186 19.65 -2.99 -20.24
N VAL A 187 19.03 -3.60 -21.26
CA VAL A 187 19.40 -4.82 -21.99
C VAL A 187 20.40 -5.70 -21.23
N PRO A 188 19.95 -6.74 -20.52
CA PRO A 188 20.85 -7.61 -19.79
C PRO A 188 21.81 -8.31 -20.76
N ASN A 189 23.04 -8.54 -20.31
CA ASN A 189 23.91 -9.50 -20.99
C ASN A 189 23.23 -10.87 -20.92
N THR A 190 23.11 -11.56 -22.04
CA THR A 190 22.47 -12.88 -22.16
C THR A 190 23.05 -13.91 -21.19
N ASP A 191 24.32 -13.77 -20.81
CA ASP A 191 24.99 -14.61 -19.81
C ASP A 191 24.37 -14.50 -18.40
N ASP A 192 23.81 -13.34 -18.06
CA ASP A 192 23.24 -13.09 -16.74
C ASP A 192 21.89 -13.84 -16.57
N VAL A 193 21.17 -14.10 -17.66
CA VAL A 193 19.90 -14.85 -17.66
C VAL A 193 20.16 -16.34 -17.41
N LEU A 194 21.15 -16.92 -18.10
CA LEU A 194 21.52 -18.33 -17.89
C LEU A 194 22.11 -18.55 -16.50
N THR A 195 22.92 -17.61 -16.01
CA THR A 195 23.47 -17.64 -14.64
C THR A 195 22.36 -17.59 -13.61
N TRP A 196 21.32 -16.76 -13.83
CA TRP A 196 20.16 -16.71 -12.94
C TRP A 196 19.36 -18.01 -12.94
N ILE A 197 19.06 -18.60 -14.11
CA ILE A 197 18.36 -19.88 -14.20
C ILE A 197 19.16 -20.99 -13.51
N GLN A 198 20.48 -21.04 -13.72
CA GLN A 198 21.36 -22.01 -13.10
C GLN A 198 21.38 -21.86 -11.57
N HIS A 199 21.47 -20.62 -11.07
CA HIS A 199 21.43 -20.35 -9.63
C HIS A 199 20.08 -20.75 -9.00
N MET A 200 18.97 -20.56 -9.72
CA MET A 200 17.66 -21.04 -9.31
C MET A 200 17.57 -22.57 -9.29
N ILE A 201 18.26 -23.29 -10.17
CA ILE A 201 18.35 -24.76 -10.09
C ILE A 201 19.18 -25.19 -8.87
N GLU A 202 20.28 -24.49 -8.60
CA GLU A 202 21.25 -24.79 -7.53
C GLU A 202 20.78 -24.41 -6.11
N LEU A 203 19.87 -23.45 -5.96
CA LEU A 203 19.31 -23.05 -4.67
C LEU A 203 18.18 -23.98 -4.16
N TYR A 204 17.68 -24.87 -5.02
CA TYR A 204 16.57 -25.79 -4.71
C TYR A 204 16.91 -27.19 -4.13
N PRO A 205 18.17 -27.59 -3.83
CA PRO A 205 18.45 -28.87 -3.15
C PRO A 205 17.90 -29.00 -1.73
N ASP A 206 17.70 -27.89 -0.99
CA ASP A 206 17.38 -27.92 0.45
C ASP A 206 15.88 -28.09 0.79
N PHE A 207 15.00 -28.19 -0.21
CA PHE A 207 13.54 -28.35 -0.06
C PHE A 207 13.05 -29.81 -0.26
N ASN A 208 13.75 -30.78 0.33
CA ASN A 208 13.61 -32.22 0.06
C ASN A 208 12.31 -32.92 0.54
N ALA A 209 11.19 -32.23 0.76
CA ALA A 209 9.99 -32.86 1.34
C ALA A 209 8.66 -32.59 0.62
N GLU A 210 8.62 -31.82 -0.47
CA GLU A 210 7.33 -31.46 -1.11
C GLU A 210 7.06 -32.19 -2.45
N PRO A 211 5.84 -32.73 -2.65
CA PRO A 211 5.37 -33.23 -3.95
C PRO A 211 5.32 -32.11 -5.01
N GLY A 212 5.67 -32.41 -6.27
CA GLY A 212 5.66 -31.45 -7.40
C GLY A 212 7.01 -30.81 -7.73
N ARG A 213 8.11 -31.25 -7.07
CA ARG A 213 9.47 -30.77 -7.29
C ARG A 213 10.02 -31.09 -8.68
N ASP A 214 9.83 -32.33 -9.13
CA ASP A 214 10.44 -32.82 -10.37
C ASP A 214 9.97 -31.99 -11.57
N ASP A 215 8.70 -31.56 -11.56
CA ASP A 215 8.13 -30.68 -12.58
C ASP A 215 8.85 -29.31 -12.68
N ILE A 216 9.24 -28.71 -11.55
CA ILE A 216 9.82 -27.36 -11.57
C ILE A 216 11.27 -27.38 -12.03
N CYS A 217 12.06 -28.35 -11.55
CA CYS A 217 13.43 -28.54 -12.03
C CYS A 217 13.43 -28.93 -13.52
N GLU A 218 12.50 -29.80 -13.97
CA GLU A 218 12.36 -30.14 -15.39
C GLU A 218 11.97 -28.92 -16.24
N ILE A 219 11.08 -28.07 -15.76
CA ILE A 219 10.68 -26.85 -16.47
C ILE A 219 11.85 -25.86 -16.55
N LEU A 220 12.56 -25.61 -15.45
CA LEU A 220 13.72 -24.74 -15.44
C LEU A 220 14.84 -25.26 -16.34
N GLN A 221 15.08 -26.57 -16.32
CA GLN A 221 16.07 -27.21 -17.18
C GLN A 221 15.64 -27.16 -18.64
N SER A 222 14.36 -27.36 -18.94
CA SER A 222 13.80 -27.23 -20.29
C SER A 222 13.92 -25.81 -20.82
N MET A 223 13.64 -24.80 -19.98
CA MET A 223 13.84 -23.39 -20.33
C MET A 223 15.31 -23.07 -20.61
N LYS A 224 16.22 -23.54 -19.75
CA LYS A 224 17.66 -23.40 -19.98
C LYS A 224 18.06 -24.01 -21.33
N ASN A 225 17.65 -25.24 -21.59
CA ASN A 225 17.96 -25.97 -22.83
C ASN A 225 17.38 -25.30 -24.09
N GLN A 226 16.32 -24.51 -23.97
CA GLN A 226 15.75 -23.75 -25.10
C GLN A 226 16.41 -22.39 -25.30
N ILE A 227 16.84 -21.74 -24.22
CA ILE A 227 17.42 -20.39 -24.24
C ILE A 227 18.90 -20.44 -24.63
N GLU A 228 19.65 -21.40 -24.10
CA GLU A 228 21.11 -21.51 -24.26
C GLU A 228 21.55 -21.63 -25.74
N PRO A 229 20.95 -22.48 -26.58
CA PRO A 229 21.30 -22.54 -28.01
C PRO A 229 20.91 -21.26 -28.77
N ALA A 230 19.82 -20.62 -28.37
CA ALA A 230 19.33 -19.42 -29.03
C ALA A 230 20.22 -18.20 -28.73
N ILE A 231 20.76 -18.11 -27.52
CA ILE A 231 21.80 -17.15 -27.14
C ILE A 231 23.08 -17.39 -27.94
N GLN A 232 23.54 -18.65 -28.03
CA GLN A 232 24.76 -19.00 -28.78
C GLN A 232 24.67 -18.71 -30.28
N ALA A 233 23.45 -18.61 -30.84
CA ALA A 233 23.21 -18.28 -32.24
C ALA A 233 23.18 -16.76 -32.54
N ASP A 234 23.51 -15.90 -31.56
CA ASP A 234 23.62 -14.44 -31.68
C ASP A 234 22.33 -13.72 -32.17
N GLY A 235 21.18 -14.38 -32.00
CA GLY A 235 19.86 -13.91 -32.46
C GLY A 235 18.77 -13.92 -31.40
N PHE A 236 19.15 -14.00 -30.12
CA PHE A 236 18.17 -14.13 -29.03
C PHE A 236 17.53 -12.78 -28.67
N ASP A 237 16.33 -12.54 -29.18
CA ASP A 237 15.46 -11.49 -28.69
C ASP A 237 14.72 -11.97 -27.43
N VAL A 238 15.21 -11.55 -26.27
CA VAL A 238 14.64 -11.85 -24.95
C VAL A 238 13.16 -11.44 -24.90
N CYS A 239 12.80 -10.29 -25.46
CA CYS A 239 11.43 -9.78 -25.45
C CYS A 239 10.50 -10.64 -26.31
N ALA A 240 10.97 -11.15 -27.45
CA ALA A 240 10.21 -12.06 -28.30
C ALA A 240 10.03 -13.45 -27.66
N PHE A 241 11.03 -13.93 -26.91
CA PHE A 241 10.96 -15.20 -26.19
C PHE A 241 9.94 -15.16 -25.04
N TRP A 242 9.79 -14.02 -24.37
CA TRP A 242 8.85 -13.79 -23.28
C TRP A 242 7.51 -13.19 -23.72
N SER A 243 7.10 -13.42 -24.97
CA SER A 243 5.79 -12.98 -25.44
C SER A 243 4.66 -13.51 -24.53
N GLU A 244 3.61 -12.71 -24.40
CA GLU A 244 2.45 -13.01 -23.54
C GLU A 244 1.87 -14.40 -23.82
N ASP A 245 1.91 -14.85 -25.07
CA ASP A 245 1.45 -16.17 -25.49
C ASP A 245 2.31 -17.32 -24.96
N ARG A 246 3.63 -17.15 -24.86
CA ARG A 246 4.53 -18.14 -24.27
C ARG A 246 4.40 -18.18 -22.75
N ILE A 247 4.25 -17.03 -22.10
CA ILE A 247 3.95 -16.96 -20.66
C ILE A 247 2.64 -17.70 -20.35
N ARG A 248 1.60 -17.49 -21.17
CA ARG A 248 0.31 -18.21 -21.07
C ARG A 248 0.45 -19.71 -21.38
N LEU A 249 1.34 -20.11 -22.28
CA LEU A 249 1.60 -21.52 -22.58
C LEU A 249 2.26 -22.24 -21.40
N TYR A 250 3.32 -21.65 -20.83
CA TYR A 250 4.00 -22.22 -19.67
C TYR A 250 3.11 -22.24 -18.43
N GLY A 251 2.33 -21.19 -18.21
CA GLY A 251 1.31 -21.16 -17.15
C GLY A 251 0.25 -22.27 -17.33
N ARG A 252 -0.16 -22.57 -18.57
CA ARG A 252 -1.09 -23.67 -18.87
C ARG A 252 -0.46 -25.05 -18.68
N GLN A 253 0.81 -25.24 -19.02
CA GLN A 253 1.52 -26.51 -18.81
C GLN A 253 1.68 -26.82 -17.31
N LEU A 254 2.05 -25.80 -16.52
CA LEU A 254 2.10 -25.87 -15.05
C LEU A 254 0.72 -26.16 -14.45
N GLY A 255 -0.32 -25.45 -14.92
CA GLY A 255 -1.68 -25.61 -14.43
C GLY A 255 -2.31 -26.96 -14.81
N ALA A 256 -2.12 -27.42 -16.06
CA ALA A 256 -2.76 -28.63 -16.58
C ALA A 256 -2.26 -29.90 -15.89
N ARG A 257 -0.95 -30.03 -15.64
CA ARG A 257 -0.38 -31.20 -14.95
C ARG A 257 -0.93 -31.35 -13.52
N HIS A 258 -0.95 -30.26 -12.77
CA HIS A 258 -1.49 -30.22 -11.41
C HIS A 258 -3.03 -30.41 -11.35
N TRP A 259 -3.75 -30.09 -12.42
CA TRP A 259 -5.21 -30.26 -12.49
C TRP A 259 -5.61 -31.71 -12.74
N THR A 260 -4.84 -32.47 -13.52
CA THR A 260 -5.11 -33.89 -13.80
C THR A 260 -4.94 -34.78 -12.57
N GLU A 261 -3.94 -34.52 -11.72
CA GLU A 261 -3.69 -35.31 -10.50
C GLU A 261 -4.73 -35.03 -9.41
N ARG A 262 -5.12 -33.76 -9.22
CA ARG A 262 -6.17 -33.39 -8.25
C ARG A 262 -7.58 -33.80 -8.66
N ARG A 263 -7.83 -34.00 -9.96
CA ARG A 263 -9.12 -34.52 -10.44
C ARG A 263 -9.37 -35.94 -9.94
N GLN A 264 -8.33 -36.78 -9.86
CA GLN A 264 -8.45 -38.14 -9.30
C GLN A 264 -8.69 -38.13 -7.78
N GLU A 265 -8.10 -37.18 -7.05
CA GLU A 265 -8.37 -37.00 -5.61
C GLU A 265 -9.79 -36.44 -5.33
N LEU A 266 -10.33 -35.63 -6.25
CA LEU A 266 -11.66 -35.05 -6.14
C LEU A 266 -12.78 -35.99 -6.64
N ASP A 267 -12.50 -36.87 -7.59
CA ASP A 267 -13.48 -37.87 -8.07
C ASP A 267 -13.86 -38.88 -6.96
N TRP A 268 -12.98 -39.15 -5.99
CA TRP A 268 -13.29 -39.92 -4.76
C TRP A 268 -14.27 -39.18 -3.82
N LEU A 269 -14.18 -37.85 -3.74
CA LEU A 269 -15.03 -37.02 -2.88
C LEU A 269 -16.45 -36.85 -3.41
N VAL A 270 -16.68 -37.19 -4.69
CA VAL A 270 -17.99 -37.10 -5.35
C VAL A 270 -18.67 -38.48 -5.46
N SER A 271 -17.98 -39.57 -5.11
CA SER A 271 -18.55 -40.94 -5.16
C SER A 271 -19.14 -41.47 -3.85
N GLU A 272 -18.94 -40.78 -2.72
CA GLU A 272 -19.60 -41.12 -1.45
C GLU A 272 -20.92 -40.34 -1.27
N ASP A 273 -21.91 -40.67 -2.09
CA ASP A 273 -23.33 -40.38 -1.84
C ASP A 273 -24.20 -41.27 -2.74
N VAL A 274 -24.10 -42.60 -2.55
CA VAL A 274 -25.14 -43.58 -2.89
C VAL A 274 -25.07 -44.74 -1.89
N GLU A 275 -25.68 -44.56 -0.73
CA GLU A 275 -26.72 -45.45 -0.13
C GLU A 275 -27.27 -44.83 1.17
#